data_AF-A0AAD8Y2L3-F1
#
_entry.id   AF-A0AAD8Y2L3-F1
#
_cell.length_a   1.000
_cell.length_b   1.000
_cell.length_c   1.000
_cell.angle_alpha   90.00
_cell.angle_beta   90.00
_cell.angle_gamma   90.00
#
_symmetry.space_group_name_H-M   'P 1'
#
loop_
_entity.id
_entity.type
_entity.pdbx_description
1 polymer ?
#
loop_
_entity_poly.entity_id
_entity_poly.type
_entity_poly.pdbx_seq_one_letter_code
_entity_poly.pdbx_strand_id
1 'polypeptide(L)'
;MLIMRSTTVIDLLLNFLAVEFVSNLDDVVFLLTREGFLGSTLQNEAKKLSDTYYHSRHLSGESTHASASYVCTAVYFVALFALFLIFWCWIVSYQNNGAYLCHTIFAQYGDEAVPMLGTLTGLFYLGREKTLFGGRLSFYRDGKDGRDGEDKGALLAYCENEMRWTISLPNVSLTEDGWALSLTTDNVYDPCNWIAASSVTQDFDVLSAANSEWIVRASKKRTVPLSQNFLTCQDCIFSPEICGDFGHCSGDRWATCACDPGHYGVRCEYQPCQYLEISNQHDKSFQKESGGGTSTSNFAFNYYLLEGVKTYNRPVYTSASLGENQTLSDGTDIILFTGVRWILSSMYSFPGLKEHVKNVSGYFSNFHGHFTNYSAAYVSEPVYMGRLDDEASPSDLQWLFASDAASSDTALDLRLQPDLEQGFIETEFSCRRHKDNRLLLASEDRGKPKSRQAEESTNVSLIVDVLAAAFLLMGAFYKYARKNAVNKHDAEMDVEEAAQLDGTEDEEMDVEKDVTPAAEDKVDG
;
A
#
# COMPACT_ATOMS: atom_id res chain seq x y z
N MET A 1 6.40 0.88 15.46
CA MET A 1 7.11 1.68 14.45
C MET A 1 6.05 2.53 13.78
N LEU A 2 6.03 3.84 14.02
CA LEU A 2 5.04 4.72 13.39
C LEU A 2 5.58 5.10 12.02
N ILE A 3 4.78 4.84 10.98
CA ILE A 3 5.15 5.12 9.59
C ILE A 3 5.09 6.64 9.38
N MET A 4 6.12 7.36 9.81
CA MET A 4 6.28 8.79 9.53
C MET A 4 6.83 8.94 8.12
N ARG A 5 5.93 8.93 7.15
CA ARG A 5 6.25 9.06 5.73
C ARG A 5 6.67 10.45 5.30
N SER A 6 6.34 11.46 6.10
CA SER A 6 6.58 12.85 5.73
C SER A 6 7.93 13.31 6.25
N THR A 7 8.84 13.65 5.34
CA THR A 7 10.10 14.33 5.66
C THR A 7 9.86 15.56 6.53
N THR A 8 8.75 16.26 6.32
CA THR A 8 8.36 17.42 7.14
C THR A 8 8.09 17.13 8.62
N VAL A 9 7.62 15.93 8.96
CA VAL A 9 7.38 15.54 10.36
C VAL A 9 8.71 15.20 11.05
N ILE A 10 9.64 14.58 10.33
CA ILE A 10 11.01 14.36 10.80
C ILE A 10 11.68 15.71 11.06
N ASP A 11 11.54 16.67 10.14
CA ASP A 11 12.07 18.03 10.33
C ASP A 11 11.47 18.72 11.56
N LEU A 12 10.16 18.54 11.80
CA LEU A 12 9.49 19.04 13.00
C LEU A 12 10.06 18.40 14.28
N LEU A 13 10.23 17.06 14.29
CA LEU A 13 10.80 16.35 15.43
C LEU A 13 12.26 16.76 15.68
N LEU A 14 13.05 16.92 14.62
CA LEU A 14 14.42 17.41 14.70
C LEU A 14 14.47 18.85 15.24
N ASN A 15 13.53 19.70 14.88
CA ASN A 15 13.41 21.04 15.45
C ASN A 15 13.10 20.99 16.95
N PHE A 16 12.19 20.11 17.39
CA PHE A 16 11.93 19.92 18.83
C PHE A 16 13.16 19.38 19.58
N LEU A 17 13.86 18.39 19.01
CA LEU A 17 15.10 17.85 19.55
C LEU A 17 16.21 18.90 19.64
N ALA A 18 16.30 19.79 18.64
CA ALA A 18 17.28 20.88 18.63
C ALA A 18 16.97 21.90 19.75
N VAL A 19 15.70 22.25 19.96
CA VAL A 19 15.31 23.14 21.07
C VAL A 19 15.64 22.51 22.43
N GLU A 20 15.35 21.22 22.62
CA GLU A 20 15.67 20.51 23.85
C GLU A 20 17.19 20.40 24.08
N PHE A 21 17.97 20.14 23.02
CA PHE A 21 19.42 20.11 23.08
C PHE A 21 20.01 21.47 23.49
N VAL A 22 19.52 22.57 22.91
CA VAL A 22 19.95 23.93 23.28
C VAL A 22 19.60 24.24 24.73
N SER A 23 18.43 23.84 25.21
CA SER A 23 18.02 24.02 26.61
C SER A 23 18.96 23.28 27.57
N ASN A 24 19.27 22.01 27.29
CA ASN A 24 20.20 21.23 28.12
C ASN A 24 21.64 21.81 28.09
N LEU A 25 22.06 22.37 26.95
CA LEU A 25 23.36 23.01 26.82
C LEU A 25 23.43 24.30 27.66
N ASP A 26 22.36 25.10 27.66
CA ASP A 26 22.25 26.31 28.49
C ASP A 26 22.36 25.97 29.98
N ASP A 27 21.67 24.93 30.44
CA ASP A 27 21.76 24.46 31.83
C ASP A 27 23.18 24.03 32.21
N VAL A 28 23.87 23.29 31.34
CA VAL A 28 25.26 22.85 31.58
C VAL A 28 26.22 24.04 31.58
N VAL A 29 26.07 24.98 30.63
CA VAL A 29 26.91 26.19 30.57
C VAL A 29 26.68 27.06 31.80
N PHE A 30 25.44 27.21 32.25
CA PHE A 30 25.12 27.91 33.48
C PHE A 30 25.80 27.26 34.70
N LEU A 31 25.73 25.93 34.80
CA LEU A 31 26.37 25.17 35.88
C LEU A 31 27.89 25.33 35.86
N LEU A 32 28.54 25.21 34.70
CA LEU A 32 29.97 25.42 34.53
C LEU A 32 30.39 26.86 34.85
N THR A 33 29.56 27.84 34.48
CA THR A 33 29.78 29.25 34.81
C THR A 33 29.75 29.47 36.33
N ARG A 34 28.77 28.87 37.01
CA ARG A 34 28.61 28.95 38.47
C ARG A 34 29.78 28.34 39.24
N GLU A 35 30.32 27.22 38.75
CA GLU A 35 31.52 26.59 39.32
C GLU A 35 32.81 27.36 39.00
N GLY A 36 32.76 28.33 38.08
CA GLY A 36 33.86 29.25 37.77
C GLY A 36 34.79 28.83 36.64
N PHE A 37 34.42 27.80 35.87
CA PHE A 37 35.22 27.33 34.73
C PHE A 37 35.35 28.38 33.60
N LEU A 38 34.40 29.32 33.50
CA LEU A 38 34.38 30.38 32.49
C LEU A 38 34.91 31.74 33.00
N GLY A 39 35.53 31.75 34.19
CA GLY A 39 36.19 32.93 34.76
C GLY A 39 35.40 33.59 35.90
N SER A 40 36.11 34.28 36.79
CA SER A 40 35.57 34.82 38.05
C SER A 40 34.50 35.90 37.85
N THR A 41 34.59 36.69 36.78
CA THR A 41 33.59 37.73 36.48
C THR A 41 32.22 37.12 36.18
N LEU A 42 32.19 36.11 35.29
CA LEU A 42 30.97 35.39 34.95
C LEU A 42 30.49 34.51 36.10
N GLN A 43 31.39 33.94 36.89
CA GLN A 43 31.05 33.21 38.10
C GLN A 43 30.28 34.09 39.10
N ASN A 44 30.74 35.31 39.31
CA ASN A 44 30.10 36.24 40.24
C ASN A 44 28.71 36.65 39.76
N GLU A 45 28.53 36.88 38.45
CA GLU A 45 27.20 37.16 37.88
C GLU A 45 26.28 35.94 37.90
N ALA A 46 26.78 34.74 37.59
CA ALA A 46 26.01 33.50 37.66
C ALA A 46 25.61 33.14 39.10
N LYS A 47 26.51 33.36 40.08
CA LYS A 47 26.18 33.25 41.50
C LYS A 47 25.17 34.31 41.92
N LYS A 48 25.33 35.54 41.45
CA LYS A 48 24.36 36.61 41.72
C LYS A 48 22.99 36.27 41.14
N LEU A 49 22.92 35.67 39.95
CA LEU A 49 21.69 35.17 39.30
C LEU A 49 21.11 33.94 40.03
N SER A 50 21.94 33.02 40.53
CA SER A 50 21.47 31.89 41.35
C SER A 50 20.96 32.34 42.72
N ASP A 51 21.60 33.36 43.30
CA ASP A 51 21.28 33.91 44.62
C ASP A 51 20.19 34.98 44.54
N THR A 52 19.94 35.55 43.36
CA THR A 52 18.67 36.23 43.09
C THR A 52 17.60 35.15 42.98
N TYR A 53 17.18 34.68 44.16
CA TYR A 53 15.84 34.19 44.32
C TYR A 53 14.93 35.31 43.79
N TYR A 54 14.41 35.12 42.58
CA TYR A 54 13.18 35.78 42.20
C TYR A 54 12.26 35.55 43.38
N HIS A 55 11.92 36.63 44.06
CA HIS A 55 10.95 36.62 45.13
C HIS A 55 9.63 36.23 44.43
N SER A 56 9.42 34.92 44.21
CA SER A 56 8.14 34.34 43.88
C SER A 56 7.29 34.56 45.11
N ARG A 57 6.77 35.78 45.19
CA ARG A 57 6.22 36.43 46.38
C ARG A 57 4.86 35.86 46.75
N HIS A 58 4.65 34.54 46.65
CA HIS A 58 3.31 34.00 46.88
C HIS A 58 3.16 32.59 47.44
N LEU A 59 4.17 31.93 48.04
CA LEU A 59 3.95 30.61 48.67
C LEU A 59 4.78 30.32 49.94
N SER A 60 5.40 31.30 50.60
CA SER A 60 6.20 31.06 51.81
C SER A 60 5.40 31.11 53.11
N GLY A 61 4.17 30.59 53.12
CA GLY A 61 3.28 30.68 54.27
C GLY A 61 2.36 29.48 54.47
N GLU A 62 2.73 28.28 54.02
CA GLU A 62 2.10 27.01 54.48
C GLU A 62 2.86 25.82 53.91
N SER A 63 3.64 25.14 54.76
CA SER A 63 4.50 24.01 54.39
C SER A 63 3.72 22.73 54.02
N THR A 64 2.41 22.72 54.19
CA THR A 64 1.49 21.60 53.87
C THR A 64 1.06 21.56 52.41
N HIS A 65 1.21 22.63 51.62
CA HIS A 65 0.77 22.68 50.22
C HIS A 65 1.81 22.21 49.19
N ALA A 66 3.08 22.06 49.57
CA ALA A 66 4.15 21.63 48.64
C ALA A 66 3.93 20.20 48.12
N SER A 67 3.45 19.28 48.96
CA SER A 67 3.15 17.90 48.56
C SER A 67 1.96 17.81 47.59
N ALA A 68 0.94 18.64 47.78
CA ALA A 68 -0.24 18.70 46.91
C ALA A 68 0.11 19.17 45.48
N SER A 69 1.07 20.09 45.35
CA SER A 69 1.56 20.55 44.04
C SER A 69 2.27 19.43 43.27
N TYR A 70 3.11 18.62 43.94
CA TYR A 70 3.78 17.48 43.30
C TYR A 70 2.79 16.41 42.85
N VAL A 71 1.78 16.09 43.66
CA VAL A 71 0.73 15.14 43.29
C VAL A 71 -0.07 15.63 42.09
N CYS A 72 -0.47 16.91 42.06
CA CYS A 72 -1.17 17.49 40.91
C CYS A 72 -0.32 17.44 39.62
N THR A 73 0.96 17.80 39.70
CA THR A 73 1.86 17.74 38.53
C THR A 73 2.08 16.29 38.07
N ALA A 74 2.26 15.34 38.99
CA ALA A 74 2.39 13.93 38.66
C ALA A 74 1.12 13.38 38.01
N VAL A 75 -0.06 13.69 38.54
CA VAL A 75 -1.36 13.30 37.96
C VAL A 75 -1.52 13.88 36.56
N TYR A 76 -1.17 15.16 36.35
CA TYR A 76 -1.22 15.79 35.03
C TYR A 76 -0.29 15.11 34.03
N PHE A 77 0.96 14.83 34.42
CA PHE A 77 1.93 14.13 33.57
C PHE A 77 1.45 12.71 33.22
N VAL A 78 0.97 11.94 34.20
CA VAL A 78 0.42 10.60 33.99
C VAL A 78 -0.80 10.66 33.06
N ALA A 79 -1.68 11.65 33.21
CA ALA A 79 -2.83 11.84 32.33
C ALA A 79 -2.41 12.13 30.89
N LEU A 80 -1.46 13.06 30.68
CA LEU A 80 -0.92 13.35 29.34
C LEU A 80 -0.23 12.14 28.72
N PHE A 81 0.58 11.42 29.49
CA PHE A 81 1.27 10.22 29.04
C PHE A 81 0.27 9.12 28.65
N ALA A 82 -0.77 8.92 29.45
CA ALA A 82 -1.84 7.97 29.13
C ALA A 82 -2.60 8.36 27.85
N LEU A 83 -2.93 9.65 27.66
CA LEU A 83 -3.56 10.13 26.42
C LEU A 83 -2.67 9.91 25.20
N PHE A 84 -1.36 10.18 25.33
CA PHE A 84 -0.39 9.93 24.28
C PHE A 84 -0.31 8.44 23.91
N LEU A 85 -0.28 7.55 24.92
CA LEU A 85 -0.29 6.10 24.69
C LEU A 85 -1.58 5.62 24.02
N ILE A 86 -2.75 6.14 24.43
CA ILE A 86 -4.04 5.80 23.79
C ILE A 86 -4.02 6.21 22.31
N PHE A 87 -3.60 7.45 22.03
CA PHE A 87 -3.50 7.96 20.67
C PHE A 87 -2.49 7.16 19.83
N TRP A 88 -1.36 6.79 20.41
CA TRP A 88 -0.36 5.94 19.78
C TRP A 88 -0.91 4.55 19.44
N CYS A 89 -1.54 3.88 20.41
CA CYS A 89 -2.18 2.58 20.21
C CYS A 89 -3.26 2.65 19.12
N TRP A 90 -4.02 3.75 19.06
CA TRP A 90 -5.01 3.99 18.03
C TRP A 90 -4.37 4.09 16.64
N ILE A 91 -3.33 4.92 16.46
CA ILE A 91 -2.61 5.02 15.18
C ILE A 91 -2.00 3.68 14.77
N VAL A 92 -1.31 3.00 15.68
CA VAL A 92 -0.69 1.69 15.40
C VAL A 92 -1.75 0.67 15.00
N SER A 93 -2.92 0.68 15.64
CA SER A 93 -4.03 -0.18 15.26
C SER A 93 -4.51 0.14 13.83
N TYR A 94 -4.67 1.42 13.46
CA TYR A 94 -5.05 1.80 12.10
C TYR A 94 -3.98 1.45 11.04
N GLN A 95 -2.71 1.64 11.37
CA GLN A 95 -1.59 1.27 10.51
C GLN A 95 -1.50 -0.25 10.29
N ASN A 96 -1.58 -1.03 11.36
CA ASN A 96 -1.57 -2.50 11.29
C ASN A 96 -2.80 -3.04 10.52
N ASN A 97 -3.91 -2.31 10.55
CA ASN A 97 -5.11 -2.63 9.80
C ASN A 97 -5.04 -2.23 8.32
N GLY A 98 -3.98 -1.54 7.89
CA GLY A 98 -3.80 -1.09 6.51
C GLY A 98 -4.66 0.09 6.12
N ALA A 99 -5.24 0.82 7.08
CA ALA A 99 -6.19 1.90 6.79
C ALA A 99 -5.58 3.06 5.99
N TYR A 100 -4.25 3.18 6.00
CA TYR A 100 -3.50 4.19 5.26
C TYR A 100 -2.77 3.64 4.02
N LEU A 101 -2.91 2.34 3.74
CA LEU A 101 -2.37 1.74 2.53
C LEU A 101 -3.42 1.79 1.41
N CYS A 102 -2.95 1.78 0.18
CA CYS A 102 -3.81 1.62 -0.98
C CYS A 102 -4.51 0.25 -0.92
N HIS A 103 -5.80 0.20 -1.20
CA HIS A 103 -6.49 -1.09 -1.32
C HIS A 103 -6.12 -1.82 -2.61
N THR A 104 -5.82 -1.06 -3.66
CA THR A 104 -5.43 -1.58 -4.97
C THR A 104 -4.18 -0.88 -5.47
N ILE A 105 -3.22 -1.66 -5.90
CA ILE A 105 -1.97 -1.20 -6.49
C ILE A 105 -1.89 -1.75 -7.91
N PHE A 106 -1.62 -0.89 -8.88
CA PHE A 106 -1.21 -1.36 -10.20
C PHE A 106 0.30 -1.55 -10.20
N ALA A 107 0.72 -2.74 -10.60
CA ALA A 107 2.11 -3.09 -10.75
C ALA A 107 2.36 -3.53 -12.19
N GLN A 108 3.40 -2.98 -12.81
CA GLN A 108 3.89 -3.38 -14.12
C GLN A 108 5.38 -3.66 -14.04
N TYR A 109 5.78 -4.73 -14.73
CA TYR A 109 7.14 -5.23 -14.70
C TYR A 109 7.62 -5.49 -16.12
N GLY A 110 8.89 -5.16 -16.37
CA GLY A 110 9.58 -5.52 -17.59
C GLY A 110 9.65 -7.04 -17.79
N ASP A 111 9.77 -7.44 -19.04
CA ASP A 111 9.81 -8.84 -19.43
C ASP A 111 11.10 -9.20 -20.21
N GLU A 112 12.08 -8.30 -20.19
CA GLU A 112 13.32 -8.41 -20.96
C GLU A 112 14.23 -9.55 -20.45
N ALA A 113 14.28 -9.74 -19.13
CA ALA A 113 15.09 -10.79 -18.51
C ALA A 113 14.29 -12.07 -18.20
N VAL A 114 13.00 -11.94 -17.90
CA VAL A 114 12.10 -13.05 -17.57
C VAL A 114 10.74 -12.78 -18.23
N PRO A 115 10.45 -13.35 -19.41
CA PRO A 115 9.24 -13.05 -20.18
C PRO A 115 7.93 -13.21 -19.40
N MET A 116 7.89 -14.21 -18.52
CA MET A 116 6.75 -14.48 -17.66
C MET A 116 6.38 -13.29 -16.75
N LEU A 117 7.35 -12.48 -16.33
CA LEU A 117 7.12 -11.39 -15.39
C LEU A 117 6.19 -10.31 -15.98
N GLY A 118 6.27 -10.09 -17.30
CA GLY A 118 5.35 -9.21 -18.03
C GLY A 118 3.89 -9.62 -17.88
N THR A 119 3.62 -10.93 -17.84
CA THR A 119 2.27 -11.47 -17.62
C THR A 119 1.76 -11.26 -16.20
N LEU A 120 2.65 -10.91 -15.26
CA LEU A 120 2.32 -10.57 -13.88
C LEU A 120 2.07 -9.07 -13.68
N THR A 121 2.05 -8.27 -14.75
CA THR A 121 1.58 -6.87 -14.76
C THR A 121 0.07 -6.74 -14.61
N GLY A 122 -0.44 -6.02 -13.62
CA GLY A 122 -1.87 -5.88 -13.39
C GLY A 122 -2.22 -5.24 -12.05
N LEU A 123 -3.49 -5.39 -11.64
CA LEU A 123 -3.99 -4.90 -10.35
C LEU A 123 -3.75 -5.95 -9.26
N PHE A 124 -3.10 -5.51 -8.18
CA PHE A 124 -2.88 -6.25 -6.96
C PHE A 124 -3.78 -5.69 -5.86
N TYR A 125 -4.51 -6.57 -5.19
CA TYR A 125 -5.51 -6.24 -4.19
C TYR A 125 -4.99 -6.56 -2.79
N LEU A 126 -5.22 -5.66 -1.84
CA LEU A 126 -4.89 -5.88 -0.43
C LEU A 126 -5.62 -7.13 0.09
N GLY A 127 -4.86 -8.07 0.68
CA GLY A 127 -5.39 -9.36 1.11
C GLY A 127 -6.51 -9.26 2.16
N ARG A 128 -7.62 -9.97 1.94
CA ARG A 128 -8.78 -9.94 2.86
C ARG A 128 -8.47 -10.46 4.26
N GLU A 129 -7.67 -11.51 4.34
CA GLU A 129 -7.25 -12.12 5.60
C GLU A 129 -6.18 -11.28 6.32
N LYS A 130 -5.77 -10.13 5.75
CA LYS A 130 -4.73 -9.25 6.29
C LYS A 130 -3.49 -10.05 6.69
N THR A 131 -3.11 -11.01 5.84
CA THR A 131 -1.93 -11.83 6.05
C THR A 131 -0.71 -10.93 6.17
N LEU A 132 -0.07 -10.95 7.34
CA LEU A 132 1.12 -10.16 7.62
C LEU A 132 2.36 -10.99 7.32
N PHE A 133 3.23 -10.47 6.46
CA PHE A 133 4.55 -11.01 6.19
C PHE A 133 5.60 -10.01 6.67
N GLY A 134 6.45 -10.41 7.62
CA GLY A 134 7.37 -9.47 8.28
C GLY A 134 6.67 -8.26 8.89
N GLY A 135 5.47 -8.47 9.47
CA GLY A 135 4.63 -7.42 10.05
C GLY A 135 3.96 -6.48 9.05
N ARG A 136 4.07 -6.72 7.73
CA ARG A 136 3.50 -5.88 6.67
C ARG A 136 2.39 -6.60 5.92
N LEU A 137 1.40 -5.85 5.45
CA LEU A 137 0.31 -6.38 4.65
C LEU A 137 0.79 -6.77 3.25
N SER A 138 0.15 -7.80 2.69
CA SER A 138 0.44 -8.28 1.35
C SER A 138 -0.70 -8.01 0.37
N PHE A 139 -0.33 -8.02 -0.91
CA PHE A 139 -1.24 -7.83 -2.02
C PHE A 139 -1.25 -9.07 -2.92
N TYR A 140 -2.44 -9.41 -3.41
CA TYR A 140 -2.66 -10.59 -4.23
C TYR A 140 -3.22 -10.18 -5.58
N ARG A 141 -2.73 -10.84 -6.61
CA ARG A 141 -3.27 -10.74 -7.95
C ARG A 141 -4.27 -11.86 -8.22
N ASP A 142 -5.37 -11.55 -8.91
CA ASP A 142 -6.42 -12.48 -9.38
C ASP A 142 -7.20 -13.28 -8.33
N GLY A 143 -7.06 -12.94 -7.04
CA GLY A 143 -7.86 -13.52 -5.95
C GLY A 143 -9.08 -12.68 -5.55
N LYS A 144 -9.89 -12.20 -6.52
CA LYS A 144 -11.00 -11.27 -6.22
C LYS A 144 -11.94 -11.81 -5.13
N ASP A 145 -12.19 -13.11 -5.07
CA ASP A 145 -13.11 -13.64 -4.08
C ASP A 145 -12.47 -14.26 -2.84
N GLY A 146 -11.22 -14.73 -2.90
CA GLY A 146 -10.45 -15.29 -1.76
C GLY A 146 -11.19 -16.31 -0.87
N ARG A 147 -12.39 -16.74 -1.25
CA ARG A 147 -13.34 -17.48 -0.43
C ARG A 147 -13.26 -18.98 -0.66
N ASP A 148 -12.81 -19.38 -1.84
CA ASP A 148 -12.80 -20.78 -2.24
C ASP A 148 -11.41 -21.39 -2.23
N GLY A 149 -10.38 -20.65 -1.81
CA GLY A 149 -9.04 -21.19 -1.53
C GLY A 149 -8.27 -21.80 -2.72
N GLU A 150 -8.90 -21.94 -3.89
CA GLU A 150 -8.37 -22.76 -4.97
C GLU A 150 -7.40 -22.03 -5.90
N ASP A 151 -7.57 -20.75 -6.19
CA ASP A 151 -6.68 -20.05 -7.13
C ASP A 151 -5.99 -18.85 -6.48
N LYS A 152 -4.82 -19.14 -5.94
CA LYS A 152 -3.86 -18.18 -5.40
C LYS A 152 -3.00 -17.69 -6.58
N GLY A 153 -3.15 -16.42 -6.98
CA GLY A 153 -2.38 -15.81 -8.06
C GLY A 153 -0.99 -15.33 -7.61
N ALA A 154 -0.45 -14.28 -8.23
CA ALA A 154 0.82 -13.71 -7.77
C ALA A 154 0.68 -12.99 -6.42
N LEU A 155 1.69 -13.11 -5.55
CA LEU A 155 1.76 -12.44 -4.27
C LEU A 155 2.84 -11.35 -4.29
N LEU A 156 2.45 -10.13 -3.95
CA LEU A 156 3.35 -9.02 -3.65
C LEU A 156 3.39 -8.82 -2.14
N ALA A 157 4.50 -9.18 -1.51
CA ALA A 157 4.64 -9.20 -0.05
C ALA A 157 6.06 -8.78 0.37
N TYR A 158 6.30 -8.66 1.67
CA TYR A 158 7.60 -8.31 2.21
C TYR A 158 8.33 -9.55 2.73
N CYS A 159 9.55 -9.79 2.25
CA CYS A 159 10.43 -10.81 2.80
C CYS A 159 11.29 -10.21 3.92
N GLU A 160 11.03 -10.62 5.17
CA GLU A 160 11.72 -10.11 6.35
C GLU A 160 13.23 -10.46 6.36
N ASN A 161 13.57 -11.68 5.95
CA ASN A 161 14.96 -12.16 5.95
C ASN A 161 15.87 -11.37 5.00
N GLU A 162 15.34 -10.92 3.86
CA GLU A 162 16.09 -10.15 2.87
C GLU A 162 15.82 -8.63 2.96
N MET A 163 14.87 -8.23 3.81
CA MET A 163 14.40 -6.85 3.99
C MET A 163 13.98 -6.18 2.66
N ARG A 164 13.14 -6.84 1.87
CA ARG A 164 12.75 -6.40 0.52
C ARG A 164 11.26 -6.66 0.25
N TRP A 165 10.68 -5.85 -0.63
CA TRP A 165 9.41 -6.19 -1.26
C TRP A 165 9.65 -7.17 -2.40
N THR A 166 8.80 -8.16 -2.52
CA THR A 166 9.02 -9.33 -3.37
C THR A 166 7.74 -9.74 -4.07
N ILE A 167 7.89 -10.22 -5.30
CA ILE A 167 6.83 -10.94 -6.00
C ILE A 167 7.16 -12.42 -5.92
N SER A 168 6.22 -13.21 -5.43
CA SER A 168 6.30 -14.67 -5.38
C SER A 168 5.11 -15.28 -6.09
N LEU A 169 5.31 -16.43 -6.70
CA LEU A 169 4.25 -17.25 -7.27
C LEU A 169 4.02 -18.47 -6.36
N PRO A 170 2.78 -18.95 -6.22
CA PRO A 170 2.54 -20.20 -5.53
C PRO A 170 3.13 -21.33 -6.36
N ASN A 171 3.62 -22.38 -5.68
CA ASN A 171 4.08 -23.61 -6.32
C ASN A 171 5.25 -23.44 -7.30
N VAL A 172 5.97 -22.32 -7.25
CA VAL A 172 7.18 -22.09 -8.04
C VAL A 172 8.34 -21.97 -7.08
N SER A 173 9.32 -22.87 -7.15
CA SER A 173 10.54 -22.77 -6.35
C SER A 173 11.79 -22.82 -7.24
N LEU A 174 12.81 -22.06 -6.84
CA LEU A 174 14.11 -22.09 -7.50
C LEU A 174 14.90 -23.32 -7.02
N THR A 175 15.07 -24.27 -7.92
CA THR A 175 16.04 -25.36 -7.76
C THR A 175 17.41 -24.91 -8.24
N GLU A 176 18.45 -25.71 -7.97
CA GLU A 176 19.81 -25.42 -8.49
C GLU A 176 19.85 -25.41 -10.02
N ASP A 177 19.01 -26.23 -10.65
CA ASP A 177 18.92 -26.38 -12.10
C ASP A 177 18.02 -25.33 -12.78
N GLY A 178 17.35 -24.47 -12.00
CA GLY A 178 16.46 -23.42 -12.51
C GLY A 178 15.08 -23.40 -11.84
N TRP A 179 14.13 -22.76 -12.51
CA TRP A 179 12.74 -22.69 -12.05
C TRP A 179 12.08 -24.07 -12.19
N ALA A 180 11.66 -24.65 -11.07
CA ALA A 180 10.85 -25.87 -11.08
C ALA A 180 9.47 -25.58 -10.50
N LEU A 181 8.45 -26.16 -11.13
CA LEU A 181 7.11 -26.18 -10.55
C LEU A 181 7.13 -27.14 -9.37
N SER A 182 7.11 -26.61 -8.15
CA SER A 182 7.02 -27.39 -6.92
C SER A 182 5.56 -27.76 -6.72
N LEU A 183 5.22 -29.02 -7.01
CA LEU A 183 3.89 -29.61 -6.76
C LEU A 183 3.64 -29.85 -5.26
N THR A 184 4.19 -29.02 -4.36
CA THR A 184 3.90 -29.10 -2.93
C THR A 184 2.41 -28.82 -2.74
N THR A 185 1.70 -29.76 -2.13
CA THR A 185 0.26 -29.66 -1.85
C THR A 185 -0.08 -28.54 -0.88
N ASP A 186 0.92 -28.05 -0.14
CA ASP A 186 0.77 -26.99 0.82
C ASP A 186 0.96 -25.65 0.09
N ASN A 187 -0.15 -25.03 -0.32
CA ASN A 187 -0.24 -23.69 -0.94
C ASN A 187 0.15 -22.57 0.05
N VAL A 188 1.29 -22.74 0.73
CA VAL A 188 1.88 -21.80 1.67
C VAL A 188 2.79 -20.87 0.88
N TYR A 189 2.41 -19.61 0.84
CA TYR A 189 3.25 -18.58 0.26
C TYR A 189 4.46 -18.33 1.15
N ASP A 190 5.64 -18.39 0.56
CA ASP A 190 6.86 -17.85 1.14
C ASP A 190 7.27 -16.61 0.35
N PRO A 191 7.17 -15.39 0.91
CA PRO A 191 7.59 -14.16 0.23
C PRO A 191 9.09 -14.16 -0.09
N CYS A 192 9.90 -14.94 0.63
CA CYS A 192 11.34 -15.02 0.37
C CYS A 192 11.69 -15.95 -0.80
N ASN A 193 10.73 -16.72 -1.30
CA ASN A 193 10.86 -17.50 -2.54
C ASN A 193 10.33 -16.68 -3.74
N TRP A 194 11.04 -15.62 -4.07
CA TRP A 194 10.59 -14.60 -5.01
C TRP A 194 11.18 -14.75 -6.42
N ILE A 195 10.43 -14.27 -7.41
CA ILE A 195 10.82 -14.13 -8.82
C ILE A 195 11.39 -12.75 -9.13
N ALA A 196 10.87 -11.72 -8.46
CA ALA A 196 11.37 -10.35 -8.50
C ALA A 196 11.38 -9.76 -7.09
N ALA A 197 12.34 -8.87 -6.82
CA ALA A 197 12.47 -8.19 -5.55
C ALA A 197 12.93 -6.74 -5.74
N SER A 198 12.47 -5.85 -4.87
CA SER A 198 13.00 -4.50 -4.75
C SER A 198 14.43 -4.50 -4.21
N SER A 199 15.04 -3.32 -4.21
CA SER A 199 16.19 -3.01 -3.36
C SER A 199 15.84 -3.19 -1.87
N VAL A 200 16.88 -3.33 -1.04
CA VAL A 200 16.70 -3.44 0.41
C VAL A 200 16.00 -2.20 0.94
N THR A 201 14.89 -2.39 1.64
CA THR A 201 14.14 -1.31 2.28
C THR A 201 13.51 -1.78 3.58
N GLN A 202 13.45 -0.89 4.56
CA GLN A 202 12.68 -1.09 5.79
C GLN A 202 11.30 -0.44 5.72
N ASP A 203 10.96 0.18 4.59
CA ASP A 203 9.71 0.90 4.44
C ASP A 203 8.51 -0.04 4.55
N PHE A 204 7.48 0.45 5.22
CA PHE A 204 6.26 -0.32 5.45
C PHE A 204 5.32 -0.34 4.24
N ASP A 205 5.44 0.64 3.35
CA ASP A 205 4.57 0.75 2.19
C ASP A 205 5.35 0.44 0.91
N VAL A 206 4.85 -0.52 0.15
CA VAL A 206 5.44 -1.00 -1.10
C VAL A 206 5.60 0.09 -2.18
N LEU A 207 4.80 1.15 -2.17
CA LEU A 207 4.94 2.26 -3.11
C LEU A 207 6.22 3.08 -2.89
N SER A 208 6.86 2.98 -1.71
CA SER A 208 8.20 3.54 -1.51
C SER A 208 9.25 2.83 -2.38
N ALA A 209 9.04 1.55 -2.68
CA ALA A 209 9.90 0.75 -3.54
C ALA A 209 9.62 0.97 -5.04
N ALA A 210 8.62 1.78 -5.40
CA ALA A 210 8.27 2.09 -6.79
C ALA A 210 9.44 2.72 -7.56
N ASN A 211 10.17 3.63 -6.91
CA ASN A 211 11.31 4.32 -7.51
C ASN A 211 12.66 3.63 -7.23
N SER A 212 12.64 2.49 -6.55
CA SER A 212 13.85 1.74 -6.21
C SER A 212 14.19 0.75 -7.31
N GLU A 213 15.45 0.33 -7.39
CA GLU A 213 15.86 -0.71 -8.36
C GLU A 213 15.19 -2.05 -8.02
N TRP A 214 14.56 -2.67 -9.02
CA TRP A 214 14.04 -4.04 -8.91
C TRP A 214 15.01 -5.01 -9.58
N ILE A 215 15.15 -6.19 -9.00
CA ILE A 215 15.96 -7.29 -9.52
C ILE A 215 15.08 -8.52 -9.74
N VAL A 216 15.42 -9.32 -10.74
CA VAL A 216 14.76 -10.60 -11.03
C VAL A 216 15.73 -11.76 -10.88
N ARG A 217 15.24 -12.91 -10.45
CA ARG A 217 16.02 -14.16 -10.46
C ARG A 217 15.85 -14.83 -11.82
N ALA A 218 16.87 -14.72 -12.67
CA ALA A 218 16.94 -15.45 -13.92
C ALA A 218 17.43 -16.90 -13.66
N SER A 219 17.50 -17.72 -14.71
CA SER A 219 18.00 -19.11 -14.64
C SER A 219 19.35 -19.19 -13.91
N LYS A 220 19.58 -20.29 -13.16
CA LYS A 220 20.79 -20.53 -12.35
C LYS A 220 21.01 -19.53 -11.21
N LYS A 221 19.93 -18.99 -10.63
CA LYS A 221 19.96 -18.05 -9.48
C LYS A 221 20.71 -16.75 -9.76
N ARG A 222 20.97 -16.41 -11.02
CA ARG A 222 21.58 -15.11 -11.38
C ARG A 222 20.54 -14.03 -11.17
N THR A 223 20.92 -12.96 -10.48
CA THR A 223 20.09 -11.76 -10.38
C THR A 223 20.40 -10.81 -11.52
N VAL A 224 19.36 -10.24 -12.13
CA VAL A 224 19.46 -9.26 -13.21
C VAL A 224 18.60 -8.06 -12.81
N PRO A 225 19.10 -6.82 -12.94
CA PRO A 225 18.26 -5.64 -12.71
C PRO A 225 17.15 -5.57 -13.75
N LEU A 226 15.96 -5.23 -13.29
CA LEU A 226 14.79 -5.02 -14.14
C LEU A 226 14.89 -3.62 -14.73
N SER A 227 14.83 -3.51 -16.06
CA SER A 227 14.90 -2.21 -16.75
C SER A 227 13.65 -1.36 -16.56
N GLN A 228 12.50 -1.99 -16.36
CA GLN A 228 11.21 -1.33 -16.24
C GLN A 228 10.44 -1.89 -15.05
N ASN A 229 10.07 -1.02 -14.12
CA ASN A 229 9.15 -1.33 -13.03
C ASN A 229 8.27 -0.11 -12.79
N PHE A 230 6.98 -0.33 -12.60
CA PHE A 230 6.04 0.74 -12.32
C PHE A 230 5.05 0.27 -11.26
N LEU A 231 4.95 1.02 -10.18
CA LEU A 231 4.05 0.76 -9.06
C LEU A 231 3.30 2.05 -8.76
N THR A 232 1.98 1.98 -8.78
CA THR A 232 1.14 3.14 -8.45
C THR A 232 -0.12 2.73 -7.69
N CYS A 233 -0.59 3.63 -6.83
CA CYS A 233 -1.86 3.47 -6.15
C CYS A 233 -3.00 3.65 -7.16
N GLN A 234 -3.96 2.72 -7.19
CA GLN A 234 -5.17 2.80 -8.02
C GLN A 234 -6.43 2.71 -7.17
N ASP A 235 -6.37 3.30 -5.98
CA ASP A 235 -7.49 3.34 -5.04
C ASP A 235 -8.32 4.61 -5.28
N CYS A 236 -9.49 4.46 -5.90
CA CYS A 236 -10.35 5.59 -6.23
C CYS A 236 -11.27 6.07 -5.09
N ILE A 237 -11.25 5.43 -3.90
CA ILE A 237 -12.12 5.83 -2.77
C ILE A 237 -11.81 7.27 -2.34
N PHE A 238 -10.53 7.59 -2.20
CA PHE A 238 -10.09 8.91 -1.72
C PHE A 238 -9.86 9.92 -2.85
N SER A 239 -9.81 9.44 -4.10
CA SER A 239 -9.58 10.28 -5.27
C SER A 239 -10.38 9.74 -6.47
N PRO A 240 -11.66 10.14 -6.60
CA PRO A 240 -12.49 9.67 -7.71
C PRO A 240 -11.97 10.12 -9.08
N GLU A 241 -11.15 11.18 -9.12
CA GLU A 241 -10.47 11.70 -10.31
C GLU A 241 -9.48 10.68 -10.93
N ILE A 242 -9.09 9.65 -10.19
CA ILE A 242 -8.25 8.56 -10.71
C ILE A 242 -8.94 7.86 -11.88
N CYS A 243 -10.27 7.72 -11.89
CA CYS A 243 -11.00 7.00 -12.94
C CYS A 243 -11.23 7.78 -14.24
N GLY A 244 -10.64 8.98 -14.36
CA GLY A 244 -10.77 9.83 -15.54
C GLY A 244 -12.22 10.30 -15.78
N ASP A 245 -12.47 10.84 -16.97
CA ASP A 245 -13.78 11.39 -17.34
C ASP A 245 -14.80 10.32 -17.76
N PHE A 246 -14.32 9.11 -18.09
CA PHE A 246 -15.11 8.02 -18.65
C PHE A 246 -15.19 6.81 -17.72
N GLY A 247 -14.98 7.05 -16.43
CA GLY A 247 -15.04 6.03 -15.40
C GLY A 247 -15.64 6.59 -14.12
N HIS A 248 -16.16 5.68 -13.30
CA HIS A 248 -16.58 5.99 -11.95
C HIS A 248 -15.93 5.01 -10.98
N CYS A 249 -15.70 5.47 -9.76
CA CYS A 249 -15.20 4.58 -8.71
C CYS A 249 -16.29 3.57 -8.36
N SER A 250 -16.00 2.28 -8.60
CA SER A 250 -16.86 1.20 -8.14
C SER A 250 -16.88 1.26 -6.62
N GLY A 251 -18.07 1.37 -6.01
CA GLY A 251 -18.24 1.29 -4.56
C GLY A 251 -17.99 -0.12 -3.99
N ASP A 252 -17.28 -0.96 -4.73
CA ASP A 252 -16.81 -2.25 -4.28
C ASP A 252 -15.67 -2.08 -3.24
N ARG A 253 -15.34 -3.18 -2.56
CA ARG A 253 -14.30 -3.16 -1.52
C ARG A 253 -12.89 -2.96 -2.08
N TRP A 254 -12.71 -3.01 -3.39
CA TRP A 254 -11.41 -2.92 -4.04
C TRP A 254 -11.16 -1.54 -4.64
N ALA A 255 -12.14 -0.64 -4.61
CA ALA A 255 -11.99 0.72 -5.10
C ALA A 255 -11.47 0.76 -6.54
N THR A 256 -12.02 -0.08 -7.42
CA THR A 256 -11.59 -0.13 -8.82
C THR A 256 -12.42 0.79 -9.72
N CYS A 257 -11.83 1.26 -10.80
CA CYS A 257 -12.56 2.06 -11.79
C CYS A 257 -13.46 1.18 -12.66
N ALA A 258 -14.75 1.50 -12.68
CA ALA A 258 -15.73 0.94 -13.61
C ALA A 258 -15.86 1.90 -14.80
N CYS A 259 -15.48 1.42 -15.98
CA CYS A 259 -15.47 2.23 -17.19
C CYS A 259 -16.83 2.28 -17.87
N ASP A 260 -17.13 3.44 -18.46
CA ASP A 260 -18.29 3.61 -19.31
C ASP A 260 -18.18 2.73 -20.57
N PRO A 261 -19.30 2.35 -21.20
CA PRO A 261 -19.28 1.52 -22.41
C PRO A 261 -18.39 2.10 -23.50
N GLY A 262 -17.51 1.27 -24.04
CA GLY A 262 -16.55 1.66 -25.08
C GLY A 262 -15.24 2.25 -24.55
N HIS A 263 -15.08 2.42 -23.24
CA HIS A 263 -13.83 2.84 -22.62
C HIS A 263 -13.14 1.68 -21.89
N TYR A 264 -11.82 1.70 -21.92
CA TYR A 264 -10.95 0.66 -21.39
C TYR A 264 -9.79 1.31 -20.62
N GLY A 265 -9.02 0.49 -19.91
CA GLY A 265 -7.89 0.93 -19.11
C GLY A 265 -8.10 0.78 -17.62
N VAL A 266 -7.04 1.03 -16.87
CA VAL A 266 -7.06 0.98 -15.40
C VAL A 266 -7.81 2.19 -14.85
N ARG A 267 -7.72 3.31 -15.56
CA ARG A 267 -8.31 4.61 -15.27
C ARG A 267 -9.37 5.00 -16.31
N CYS A 268 -9.87 4.05 -17.09
CA CYS A 268 -10.85 4.27 -18.16
C CYS A 268 -10.40 5.31 -19.21
N GLU A 269 -9.08 5.42 -19.38
CA GLU A 269 -8.40 6.45 -20.16
C GLU A 269 -8.37 6.14 -21.67
N TYR A 270 -8.63 4.89 -22.05
CA TYR A 270 -8.48 4.44 -23.43
C TYR A 270 -9.81 4.34 -24.17
N GLN A 271 -9.81 4.86 -25.40
CA GLN A 271 -10.86 4.60 -26.38
C GLN A 271 -10.28 3.70 -27.49
N PRO A 272 -10.70 2.43 -27.58
CA PRO A 272 -10.11 1.46 -28.48
C PRO A 272 -10.52 1.74 -29.93
N CYS A 273 -9.67 1.27 -30.84
CA CYS A 273 -10.04 1.17 -32.24
C CYS A 273 -11.21 0.19 -32.38
N GLN A 274 -12.22 0.56 -33.16
CA GLN A 274 -13.34 -0.34 -33.47
C GLN A 274 -12.92 -1.47 -34.42
N TYR A 275 -11.93 -1.16 -35.25
CA TYR A 275 -11.45 -2.02 -36.31
C TYR A 275 -9.96 -1.82 -36.52
N LEU A 276 -9.24 -2.94 -36.63
CA LEU A 276 -7.82 -2.99 -36.96
C LEU A 276 -7.66 -3.63 -38.34
N GLU A 277 -6.79 -3.05 -39.15
CA GLU A 277 -6.41 -3.59 -40.46
C GLU A 277 -4.92 -3.82 -40.49
N ILE A 278 -4.50 -4.96 -41.01
CA ILE A 278 -3.09 -5.21 -41.32
C ILE A 278 -2.73 -4.44 -42.59
N SER A 279 -1.69 -3.61 -42.53
CA SER A 279 -1.23 -2.86 -43.70
C SER A 279 -0.70 -3.79 -44.79
N ASN A 280 -1.32 -3.73 -45.98
CA ASN A 280 -0.95 -4.57 -47.13
C ASN A 280 0.26 -4.03 -47.94
N GLN A 281 1.00 -3.04 -47.43
CA GLN A 281 1.96 -2.30 -48.26
C GLN A 281 3.20 -3.12 -48.69
N HIS A 282 3.46 -4.30 -48.11
CA HIS A 282 4.75 -5.00 -48.30
C HIS A 282 4.68 -6.48 -48.73
N ASP A 283 3.54 -7.00 -49.21
CA ASP A 283 3.33 -8.44 -49.52
C ASP A 283 3.65 -9.40 -48.34
N LYS A 284 3.99 -8.87 -47.16
CA LYS A 284 4.26 -9.58 -45.92
C LYS A 284 2.98 -9.57 -45.08
N SER A 285 2.27 -10.69 -45.05
CA SER A 285 1.19 -10.94 -44.10
C SER A 285 1.71 -11.79 -42.94
N PHE A 286 1.11 -11.66 -41.76
CA PHE A 286 1.33 -12.61 -40.67
C PHE A 286 0.95 -14.02 -41.13
N GLN A 287 1.92 -14.93 -41.15
CA GLN A 287 1.73 -16.32 -41.55
C GLN A 287 1.42 -17.19 -40.32
N LYS A 288 0.51 -18.14 -40.46
CA LYS A 288 0.24 -19.17 -39.45
C LYS A 288 1.26 -20.27 -39.60
N GLU A 289 1.84 -20.71 -38.47
CA GLU A 289 2.68 -21.89 -38.47
C GLU A 289 1.83 -23.11 -38.83
N SER A 290 2.14 -23.74 -39.95
CA SER A 290 1.47 -24.97 -40.36
C SER A 290 2.11 -26.12 -39.58
N GLY A 291 1.36 -26.76 -38.69
CA GLY A 291 1.82 -27.88 -37.85
C GLY A 291 2.18 -29.14 -38.65
N GLY A 292 3.19 -29.06 -39.52
CA GLY A 292 3.72 -30.15 -40.35
C GLY A 292 3.20 -30.21 -41.79
N GLY A 293 2.42 -29.22 -42.25
CA GLY A 293 1.87 -29.18 -43.62
C GLY A 293 2.56 -28.13 -44.51
N THR A 294 2.68 -28.40 -45.81
CA THR A 294 3.21 -27.43 -46.79
C THR A 294 2.27 -26.24 -47.08
N SER A 295 1.10 -26.21 -46.45
CA SER A 295 0.12 -25.13 -46.64
C SER A 295 0.33 -24.06 -45.57
N THR A 296 0.95 -22.94 -45.96
CA THR A 296 0.98 -21.71 -45.17
C THR A 296 -0.37 -21.02 -45.32
N SER A 297 -1.14 -20.94 -44.23
CA SER A 297 -2.33 -20.08 -44.17
C SER A 297 -1.94 -18.74 -43.56
N ASN A 298 -2.58 -17.66 -44.01
CA ASN A 298 -2.34 -16.34 -43.45
C ASN A 298 -3.34 -16.05 -42.32
N PHE A 299 -2.91 -15.24 -41.36
CA PHE A 299 -3.82 -14.56 -40.43
C PHE A 299 -4.75 -13.63 -41.20
N ALA A 300 -5.95 -13.43 -40.68
CA ALA A 300 -6.92 -12.53 -41.28
C ALA A 300 -6.38 -11.09 -41.33
N PHE A 301 -6.74 -10.34 -42.38
CA PHE A 301 -6.33 -8.94 -42.56
C PHE A 301 -7.08 -7.95 -41.65
N ASN A 302 -8.24 -8.35 -41.16
CA ASN A 302 -9.21 -7.47 -40.52
C ASN A 302 -9.58 -8.02 -39.16
N TYR A 303 -9.57 -7.18 -38.13
CA TYR A 303 -9.96 -7.54 -36.77
C TYR A 303 -10.97 -6.53 -36.21
N TYR A 304 -11.98 -7.08 -35.55
CA TYR A 304 -13.10 -6.34 -34.99
C TYR A 304 -12.98 -6.34 -33.47
N LEU A 305 -13.24 -5.19 -32.85
CA LEU A 305 -13.34 -5.06 -31.41
C LEU A 305 -14.43 -5.99 -30.88
N LEU A 306 -14.08 -6.82 -29.89
CA LEU A 306 -15.06 -7.61 -29.16
C LEU A 306 -15.60 -6.80 -27.98
N GLU A 307 -16.76 -6.17 -28.18
CA GLU A 307 -17.35 -5.24 -27.22
C GLU A 307 -17.54 -5.84 -25.82
N GLY A 308 -17.10 -5.10 -24.80
CA GLY A 308 -17.25 -5.48 -23.39
C GLY A 308 -16.30 -6.59 -22.93
N VAL A 309 -15.47 -7.14 -23.82
CA VAL A 309 -14.48 -8.16 -23.49
C VAL A 309 -13.11 -7.52 -23.38
N LYS A 310 -12.44 -7.77 -22.25
CA LYS A 310 -11.13 -7.22 -21.96
C LYS A 310 -10.22 -8.23 -21.31
N THR A 311 -8.92 -8.07 -21.56
CA THR A 311 -7.82 -8.77 -20.90
C THR A 311 -6.87 -7.70 -20.38
N TYR A 312 -6.44 -7.77 -19.12
CA TYR A 312 -5.51 -6.78 -18.55
C TYR A 312 -5.97 -5.31 -18.73
N ASN A 313 -7.29 -5.08 -18.63
CA ASN A 313 -7.93 -3.78 -18.89
C ASN A 313 -7.73 -3.22 -20.31
N ARG A 314 -7.38 -4.05 -21.29
CA ARG A 314 -7.32 -3.73 -22.72
C ARG A 314 -8.37 -4.52 -23.51
N PRO A 315 -8.87 -3.99 -24.64
CA PRO A 315 -9.83 -4.70 -25.48
C PRO A 315 -9.28 -6.00 -26.05
N VAL A 316 -10.18 -6.91 -26.42
CA VAL A 316 -9.87 -8.09 -27.24
C VAL A 316 -10.38 -7.86 -28.66
N TYR A 317 -9.62 -8.29 -29.65
CA TYR A 317 -9.99 -8.22 -31.06
C TYR A 317 -10.07 -9.60 -31.68
N THR A 318 -10.96 -9.77 -32.66
CA THR A 318 -11.17 -11.05 -33.34
C THR A 318 -11.34 -10.87 -34.84
N SER A 319 -10.89 -11.84 -35.65
CA SER A 319 -11.00 -11.75 -37.11
C SER A 319 -12.40 -11.95 -37.67
N ALA A 320 -13.31 -12.51 -36.88
CA ALA A 320 -14.70 -12.68 -37.23
C ALA A 320 -15.54 -11.66 -36.46
N SER A 321 -16.30 -10.82 -37.16
CA SER A 321 -17.33 -10.01 -36.50
C SER A 321 -18.33 -10.96 -35.83
N LEU A 322 -18.41 -10.89 -34.51
CA LEU A 322 -19.40 -11.67 -33.78
C LEU A 322 -20.79 -11.13 -34.11
N GLY A 323 -21.60 -11.95 -34.78
CA GLY A 323 -23.03 -11.67 -34.96
C GLY A 323 -23.77 -11.76 -33.62
N GLU A 324 -25.09 -11.58 -33.65
CA GLU A 324 -25.96 -11.61 -32.46
C GLU A 324 -25.76 -12.84 -31.54
N ASN A 325 -25.31 -13.96 -32.09
CA ASN A 325 -25.13 -15.22 -31.36
C ASN A 325 -23.79 -15.36 -30.61
N GLN A 326 -22.86 -14.40 -30.75
CA GLN A 326 -21.56 -14.38 -30.05
C GLN A 326 -20.74 -15.68 -30.11
N THR A 327 -20.88 -16.49 -31.16
CA THR A 327 -20.07 -17.72 -31.34
C THR A 327 -18.85 -17.46 -32.21
N LEU A 328 -17.66 -17.75 -31.70
CA LEU A 328 -16.43 -17.76 -32.48
C LEU A 328 -16.37 -19.01 -33.37
N SER A 329 -15.89 -18.84 -34.59
CA SER A 329 -15.60 -19.97 -35.48
C SER A 329 -14.22 -20.56 -35.19
N ASP A 330 -14.05 -21.85 -35.46
CA ASP A 330 -12.79 -22.59 -35.31
C ASP A 330 -11.56 -21.92 -35.97
N GLY A 331 -11.76 -21.16 -37.05
CA GLY A 331 -10.69 -20.43 -37.75
C GLY A 331 -10.46 -19.00 -37.27
N THR A 332 -11.07 -18.59 -36.16
CA THR A 332 -10.99 -17.20 -35.69
C THR A 332 -9.61 -16.90 -35.13
N ASP A 333 -9.06 -15.76 -35.53
CA ASP A 333 -7.80 -15.21 -35.06
C ASP A 333 -8.11 -14.18 -33.98
N ILE A 334 -7.25 -14.10 -32.97
CA ILE A 334 -7.48 -13.35 -31.73
C ILE A 334 -6.26 -12.49 -31.45
N ILE A 335 -6.51 -11.21 -31.16
CA ILE A 335 -5.51 -10.29 -30.63
C ILE A 335 -5.93 -9.86 -29.24
N LEU A 336 -5.05 -10.02 -28.26
CA LEU A 336 -5.32 -9.67 -26.87
C LEU A 336 -4.05 -9.18 -26.17
N PHE A 337 -4.21 -8.53 -25.03
CA PHE A 337 -3.10 -7.99 -24.25
C PHE A 337 -2.78 -8.89 -23.06
N THR A 338 -1.49 -9.16 -22.86
CA THR A 338 -0.99 -10.07 -21.82
C THR A 338 -0.34 -9.34 -20.66
N GLY A 339 -0.55 -8.02 -20.53
CA GLY A 339 -0.06 -7.19 -19.42
C GLY A 339 1.03 -6.22 -19.82
N VAL A 340 1.97 -6.64 -20.65
CA VAL A 340 2.96 -5.75 -21.30
C VAL A 340 3.03 -5.93 -22.80
N ARG A 341 2.54 -7.02 -23.38
CA ARG A 341 2.58 -7.25 -24.84
C ARG A 341 1.22 -7.59 -25.38
N TRP A 342 0.98 -7.17 -26.61
CA TRP A 342 -0.07 -7.72 -27.44
C TRP A 342 0.38 -9.04 -28.04
N ILE A 343 -0.54 -9.99 -28.12
CA ILE A 343 -0.30 -11.27 -28.80
C ILE A 343 -1.30 -11.43 -29.93
N LEU A 344 -0.86 -12.05 -31.03
CA LEU A 344 -1.70 -12.51 -32.12
C LEU A 344 -1.64 -14.03 -32.15
N SER A 345 -2.80 -14.67 -32.12
CA SER A 345 -2.88 -16.13 -32.13
C SER A 345 -4.16 -16.64 -32.75
N SER A 346 -4.23 -17.94 -33.01
CA SER A 346 -5.44 -18.61 -33.47
C SER A 346 -6.28 -19.07 -32.27
N MET A 347 -7.60 -19.17 -32.43
CA MET A 347 -8.49 -19.74 -31.41
C MET A 347 -8.04 -21.13 -30.93
N TYR A 348 -7.43 -21.94 -31.81
CA TYR A 348 -6.90 -23.26 -31.45
C TYR A 348 -5.79 -23.22 -30.40
N SER A 349 -5.10 -22.09 -30.28
CA SER A 349 -4.06 -21.85 -29.31
C SER A 349 -4.59 -21.58 -27.91
N PHE A 350 -5.90 -21.59 -27.69
CA PHE A 350 -6.56 -21.40 -26.40
C PHE A 350 -7.43 -22.63 -26.07
N PRO A 351 -6.86 -23.71 -25.50
CA PRO A 351 -7.57 -24.96 -25.30
C PRO A 351 -8.89 -24.81 -24.53
N GLY A 352 -8.90 -24.01 -23.45
CA GLY A 352 -10.11 -23.77 -22.65
C GLY A 352 -11.21 -22.99 -23.37
N LEU A 353 -10.87 -22.19 -24.39
CA LEU A 353 -11.85 -21.42 -25.15
C LEU A 353 -12.80 -22.31 -25.96
N LYS A 354 -12.35 -23.51 -26.36
CA LYS A 354 -13.18 -24.50 -27.08
C LYS A 354 -14.36 -25.02 -26.24
N GLU A 355 -14.20 -25.07 -24.93
CA GLU A 355 -15.27 -25.48 -24.01
C GLU A 355 -16.25 -24.33 -23.73
N HIS A 356 -15.77 -23.08 -23.92
CA HIS A 356 -16.48 -21.85 -23.59
C HIS A 356 -16.90 -21.01 -24.81
N VAL A 357 -17.08 -21.61 -25.99
CA VAL A 357 -17.45 -20.87 -27.23
C VAL A 357 -18.73 -20.04 -27.08
N LYS A 358 -19.63 -20.40 -26.15
CA LYS A 358 -20.85 -19.65 -25.82
C LYS A 358 -20.65 -18.53 -24.80
N ASN A 359 -19.53 -18.51 -24.08
CA ASN A 359 -19.20 -17.54 -23.04
C ASN A 359 -17.76 -17.02 -23.20
N VAL A 360 -17.48 -16.46 -24.36
CA VAL A 360 -16.17 -15.89 -24.72
C VAL A 360 -15.77 -14.78 -23.73
N SER A 361 -16.74 -13.94 -23.33
CA SER A 361 -16.53 -12.88 -22.35
C SER A 361 -16.06 -13.43 -21.00
N GLY A 362 -16.69 -14.51 -20.51
CA GLY A 362 -16.30 -15.15 -19.26
C GLY A 362 -14.89 -15.75 -19.33
N TYR A 363 -14.52 -16.39 -20.46
CA TYR A 363 -13.16 -16.91 -20.64
C TYR A 363 -12.11 -15.81 -20.55
N PHE A 364 -12.27 -14.71 -21.31
CA PHE A 364 -11.28 -13.62 -21.32
C PHE A 364 -11.29 -12.75 -20.06
N SER A 365 -12.44 -12.63 -19.38
CA SER A 365 -12.50 -11.95 -18.07
C SER A 365 -11.69 -12.68 -17.00
N ASN A 366 -11.51 -14.00 -17.16
CA ASN A 366 -10.70 -14.87 -16.29
C ASN A 366 -9.34 -15.21 -16.92
N PHE A 367 -9.00 -14.65 -18.08
CA PHE A 367 -7.74 -14.94 -18.74
C PHE A 367 -6.58 -14.31 -17.98
N HIS A 368 -5.56 -15.12 -17.74
CA HIS A 368 -4.31 -14.68 -17.15
C HIS A 368 -3.13 -15.24 -17.94
N GLY A 369 -2.25 -14.37 -18.42
CA GLY A 369 -1.11 -14.73 -19.26
C GLY A 369 -0.10 -15.70 -18.60
N HIS A 370 -0.10 -15.83 -17.28
CA HIS A 370 0.71 -16.87 -16.62
C HIS A 370 -0.06 -18.16 -16.34
N PHE A 371 -1.35 -18.06 -15.97
CA PHE A 371 -2.10 -19.20 -15.40
C PHE A 371 -3.01 -19.87 -16.43
N THR A 372 -3.32 -19.18 -17.52
CA THR A 372 -4.07 -19.74 -18.63
C THR A 372 -3.11 -20.43 -19.59
N ASN A 373 -3.44 -21.66 -19.98
CA ASN A 373 -2.71 -22.32 -21.06
C ASN A 373 -3.06 -21.68 -22.40
N TYR A 374 -2.08 -21.08 -23.07
CA TYR A 374 -2.20 -20.60 -24.43
C TYR A 374 -0.86 -20.65 -25.17
N SER A 375 -0.92 -20.48 -26.48
CA SER A 375 0.26 -20.17 -27.30
C SER A 375 0.03 -18.89 -28.10
N ALA A 376 1.09 -18.12 -28.31
CA ALA A 376 1.09 -16.96 -29.20
C ALA A 376 1.79 -17.35 -30.51
N ALA A 377 1.31 -16.84 -31.64
CA ALA A 377 2.05 -16.93 -32.90
C ALA A 377 2.96 -15.73 -33.08
N TYR A 378 2.48 -14.54 -32.70
CA TYR A 378 3.27 -13.31 -32.69
C TYR A 378 3.09 -12.57 -31.37
N VAL A 379 4.12 -11.83 -30.98
CA VAL A 379 4.15 -10.95 -29.82
C VAL A 379 4.60 -9.55 -30.26
N SER A 380 3.95 -8.51 -29.75
CA SER A 380 4.38 -7.14 -30.00
C SER A 380 5.65 -6.80 -29.20
N GLU A 381 6.26 -5.67 -29.49
CA GLU A 381 7.13 -4.97 -28.55
C GLU A 381 6.38 -4.63 -27.23
N PRO A 382 7.09 -4.44 -26.10
CA PRO A 382 6.43 -4.21 -24.82
C PRO A 382 5.88 -2.78 -24.72
N VAL A 383 4.67 -2.67 -24.20
CA VAL A 383 3.91 -1.43 -23.94
C VAL A 383 3.90 -1.15 -22.45
N TYR A 384 4.49 -0.03 -22.04
CA TYR A 384 4.57 0.38 -20.63
C TYR A 384 3.68 1.58 -20.32
N MET A 385 3.04 1.55 -19.15
CA MET A 385 2.08 2.56 -18.73
C MET A 385 2.74 3.95 -18.65
N GLY A 386 2.07 4.96 -19.19
CA GLY A 386 2.53 6.35 -19.15
C GLY A 386 3.59 6.71 -20.20
N ARG A 387 3.97 5.78 -21.08
CA ARG A 387 4.72 6.11 -22.29
C ARG A 387 3.78 6.56 -23.42
N LEU A 388 4.33 7.16 -24.47
CA LEU A 388 3.55 7.62 -25.63
C LEU A 388 2.93 6.46 -26.43
N ASP A 389 3.56 5.29 -26.38
CA ASP A 389 3.11 4.04 -26.98
C ASP A 389 2.05 3.30 -26.15
N ASP A 390 1.67 3.85 -24.99
CA ASP A 390 0.62 3.28 -24.13
C ASP A 390 -0.77 3.53 -24.71
N GLU A 391 -1.09 2.80 -25.78
CA GLU A 391 -2.36 2.91 -26.49
C GLU A 391 -3.34 1.78 -26.15
N ALA A 392 -4.60 2.04 -26.50
CA ALA A 392 -5.71 1.12 -26.38
C ALA A 392 -5.60 -0.08 -27.35
N SER A 393 -4.87 0.11 -28.43
CA SER A 393 -4.78 -0.78 -29.58
C SER A 393 -3.32 -1.08 -29.91
N PRO A 394 -3.04 -2.21 -30.57
CA PRO A 394 -1.69 -2.53 -31.03
C PRO A 394 -1.29 -1.78 -32.30
N SER A 395 -1.88 -0.61 -32.56
CA SER A 395 -1.53 0.23 -33.70
C SER A 395 -0.07 0.68 -33.59
N ASP A 396 0.63 0.71 -34.71
CA ASP A 396 1.99 1.24 -34.81
C ASP A 396 3.07 0.51 -33.97
N LEU A 397 2.73 -0.67 -33.43
CA LEU A 397 3.68 -1.52 -32.70
C LEU A 397 4.44 -2.47 -33.63
N GLN A 398 5.70 -2.75 -33.29
CA GLN A 398 6.49 -3.78 -33.96
C GLN A 398 6.13 -5.18 -33.45
N TRP A 399 6.18 -6.18 -34.34
CA TRP A 399 5.80 -7.57 -34.04
C TRP A 399 6.90 -8.58 -34.36
N LEU A 400 7.01 -9.59 -33.49
CA LEU A 400 7.97 -10.69 -33.56
C LEU A 400 7.26 -12.03 -33.59
N PHE A 401 7.83 -13.02 -34.28
CA PHE A 401 7.34 -14.39 -34.24
C PHE A 401 7.67 -15.03 -32.88
N ALA A 402 6.70 -15.72 -32.28
CA ALA A 402 6.82 -16.19 -30.90
C ALA A 402 7.81 -17.35 -30.71
N SER A 403 8.00 -18.21 -31.72
CA SER A 403 8.99 -19.30 -31.62
C SER A 403 10.44 -18.79 -31.67
N ASP A 404 10.68 -17.67 -32.36
CA ASP A 404 11.95 -16.95 -32.32
C ASP A 404 12.17 -16.30 -30.95
N ALA A 405 11.09 -15.84 -30.31
CA ALA A 405 11.13 -15.35 -28.93
C ALA A 405 11.38 -16.46 -27.89
N ALA A 406 10.87 -17.68 -28.13
CA ALA A 406 10.95 -18.80 -27.18
C ALA A 406 12.22 -19.66 -27.32
N SER A 407 12.79 -19.77 -28.52
CA SER A 407 13.97 -20.62 -28.80
C SER A 407 15.30 -20.02 -28.35
N SER A 408 15.30 -18.78 -27.86
CA SER A 408 16.45 -18.21 -27.16
C SER A 408 16.51 -18.77 -25.73
N ASP A 409 17.03 -20.00 -25.59
CA ASP A 409 17.60 -20.51 -24.32
C ASP A 409 18.75 -19.61 -23.80
N THR A 410 19.14 -18.61 -24.59
CA THR A 410 19.99 -17.46 -24.29
C THR A 410 19.21 -16.19 -23.91
N ALA A 411 17.99 -16.28 -23.37
CA ALA A 411 17.27 -15.14 -22.80
C ALA A 411 18.05 -14.39 -21.69
N LEU A 412 19.15 -14.97 -21.18
CA LEU A 412 20.08 -14.32 -20.25
C LEU A 412 21.08 -13.35 -20.90
N ASP A 413 21.25 -13.39 -22.22
CA ASP A 413 22.21 -12.53 -22.96
C ASP A 413 21.54 -11.68 -24.05
N LEU A 414 20.20 -11.72 -24.13
CA LEU A 414 19.39 -10.67 -24.75
C LEU A 414 19.39 -9.43 -23.84
N ARG A 415 20.57 -8.85 -23.59
CA ARG A 415 20.63 -7.41 -23.82
C ARG A 415 20.13 -7.28 -25.24
N LEU A 416 19.04 -6.56 -25.45
CA LEU A 416 18.74 -5.92 -26.72
C LEU A 416 20.02 -5.17 -27.10
N GLN A 417 20.97 -5.87 -27.72
CA GLN A 417 22.00 -5.22 -28.50
C GLN A 417 21.15 -4.52 -29.56
N PRO A 418 21.24 -3.18 -29.66
CA PRO A 418 20.52 -2.43 -30.68
C PRO A 418 20.84 -2.90 -32.11
N ASP A 419 21.79 -3.83 -32.27
CA ASP A 419 22.21 -4.47 -33.51
C ASP A 419 21.55 -5.84 -33.80
N LEU A 420 20.56 -6.28 -33.02
CA LEU A 420 19.76 -7.46 -33.41
C LEU A 420 18.78 -7.05 -34.53
N GLU A 421 19.28 -6.95 -35.77
CA GLU A 421 18.50 -6.81 -37.01
C GLU A 421 17.59 -8.03 -37.30
N GLN A 422 17.34 -8.91 -36.31
CA GLN A 422 16.58 -10.13 -36.49
C GLN A 422 15.08 -9.88 -36.35
N GLY A 423 14.39 -9.93 -37.49
CA GLY A 423 13.11 -10.62 -37.60
C GLY A 423 11.84 -9.85 -37.24
N PHE A 424 11.91 -8.56 -36.89
CA PHE A 424 10.68 -7.77 -36.82
C PHE A 424 10.00 -7.78 -38.17
N ILE A 425 8.71 -8.09 -38.15
CA ILE A 425 7.89 -8.02 -39.35
C ILE A 425 7.48 -6.57 -39.51
N GLU A 426 7.83 -5.95 -40.64
CA GLU A 426 7.45 -4.57 -41.03
C GLU A 426 5.93 -4.40 -41.27
N THR A 427 5.12 -5.33 -40.78
CA THR A 427 3.68 -5.34 -40.96
C THR A 427 3.05 -4.69 -39.72
N GLU A 428 2.46 -3.53 -39.93
CA GLU A 428 1.82 -2.74 -38.88
C GLU A 428 0.29 -2.89 -38.91
N PHE A 429 -0.32 -2.75 -37.73
CA PHE A 429 -1.76 -2.59 -37.62
C PHE A 429 -2.13 -1.11 -37.75
N SER A 430 -3.06 -0.81 -38.66
CA SER A 430 -3.64 0.51 -38.82
C SER A 430 -5.02 0.55 -38.17
N CYS A 431 -5.24 1.54 -37.31
CA CYS A 431 -6.55 1.83 -36.74
C CYS A 431 -7.43 2.56 -37.77
N ARG A 432 -8.53 1.94 -38.23
CA ARG A 432 -9.54 2.68 -39.01
C ARG A 432 -10.68 3.10 -38.10
N ARG A 433 -10.80 4.41 -37.86
CA ARG A 433 -12.04 4.99 -37.35
C ARG A 433 -13.08 4.95 -38.47
N HIS A 434 -14.30 4.48 -38.15
CA HIS A 434 -15.44 4.55 -39.06
C HIS A 434 -15.60 6.00 -39.55
N LYS A 435 -15.25 6.27 -40.82
CA LYS A 435 -15.25 7.63 -41.37
C LYS A 435 -16.66 8.24 -41.51
N ASP A 436 -17.73 7.44 -41.38
CA ASP A 436 -19.06 7.83 -41.88
C ASP A 436 -20.22 7.88 -40.88
N ASN A 437 -20.03 7.66 -39.58
CA ASN A 437 -21.14 7.75 -38.59
C ASN A 437 -21.22 9.09 -37.85
N ARG A 438 -20.99 10.21 -38.54
CA ARG A 438 -21.11 11.56 -37.96
C ARG A 438 -22.56 12.06 -37.80
N LEU A 439 -23.58 11.21 -37.99
CA LEU A 439 -24.99 11.62 -38.12
C LEU A 439 -25.99 11.02 -37.11
N LEU A 440 -25.57 10.16 -36.17
CA LEU A 440 -26.53 9.49 -35.25
C LEU A 440 -26.25 9.59 -33.74
N LEU A 441 -25.36 10.47 -33.30
CA LEU A 441 -25.22 10.81 -31.87
C LEU A 441 -25.49 12.30 -31.65
N ALA A 442 -26.72 12.72 -31.96
CA ALA A 442 -27.26 13.96 -31.47
C ALA A 442 -28.03 13.68 -30.17
N SER A 443 -27.56 14.32 -29.08
CA SER A 443 -28.40 14.72 -27.94
C SER A 443 -29.02 13.58 -27.12
N GLU A 444 -28.22 12.94 -26.28
CA GLU A 444 -28.73 12.45 -25.00
C GLU A 444 -28.07 13.28 -23.89
N ASP A 445 -28.82 14.30 -23.45
CA ASP A 445 -28.46 15.27 -22.43
C ASP A 445 -28.40 14.56 -21.07
N ARG A 446 -27.25 13.95 -20.76
CA ARG A 446 -27.03 13.27 -19.47
C ARG A 446 -26.91 14.33 -18.37
N GLY A 447 -27.98 14.43 -17.58
CA GLY A 447 -28.02 15.22 -16.36
C GLY A 447 -26.83 14.89 -15.45
N LYS A 448 -26.10 15.94 -15.06
CA LYS A 448 -25.00 15.87 -14.10
C LYS A 448 -25.44 15.09 -12.85
N PRO A 449 -24.68 14.08 -12.39
CA PRO A 449 -24.97 13.45 -11.12
C PRO A 449 -24.79 14.49 -10.01
N LYS A 450 -25.82 14.64 -9.16
CA LYS A 450 -25.72 15.37 -7.90
C LYS A 450 -24.63 14.71 -7.07
N SER A 451 -23.56 15.46 -6.79
CA SER A 451 -22.52 15.10 -5.85
C SER A 451 -23.14 14.71 -4.50
N ARG A 452 -23.16 13.42 -4.18
CA ARG A 452 -23.39 12.96 -2.81
C ARG A 452 -22.11 13.27 -2.04
N GLN A 453 -22.13 14.37 -1.27
CA GLN A 453 -21.25 14.50 -0.10
C GLN A 453 -21.67 13.39 0.87
N ALA A 454 -20.97 12.26 0.81
CA ALA A 454 -21.11 11.17 1.74
C ALA A 454 -20.38 11.54 3.04
N GLU A 455 -21.16 11.61 4.11
CA GLU A 455 -20.86 11.17 5.48
C GLU A 455 -19.41 10.75 5.78
N GLU A 456 -18.53 11.73 6.00
CA GLU A 456 -17.24 11.49 6.67
C GLU A 456 -17.09 12.32 7.97
N SER A 457 -18.11 13.11 8.32
CA SER A 457 -18.09 13.95 9.53
C SER A 457 -18.47 13.21 10.82
N THR A 458 -18.99 11.98 10.76
CA THR A 458 -19.50 11.26 11.94
C THR A 458 -18.39 10.71 12.84
N ASN A 459 -17.22 10.34 12.28
CA ASN A 459 -16.11 9.83 13.09
C ASN A 459 -15.24 10.94 13.70
N VAL A 460 -15.10 12.09 13.04
CA VAL A 460 -14.38 13.24 13.60
C VAL A 460 -15.17 13.88 14.75
N SER A 461 -16.51 13.93 14.65
CA SER A 461 -17.36 14.42 15.74
C SER A 461 -17.18 13.58 17.01
N LEU A 462 -17.18 12.24 16.88
CA LEU A 462 -17.03 11.35 18.03
C LEU A 462 -15.70 11.57 18.78
N ILE A 463 -14.61 11.90 18.08
CA ILE A 463 -13.30 12.16 18.68
C ILE A 463 -13.30 13.49 19.43
N VAL A 464 -13.88 14.54 18.83
CA VAL A 464 -14.03 15.85 19.50
C VAL A 464 -14.88 15.71 20.75
N ASP A 465 -15.95 14.92 20.69
CA ASP A 465 -16.85 14.68 21.82
C ASP A 465 -16.18 13.86 22.93
N VAL A 466 -15.39 12.84 22.59
CA VAL A 466 -14.63 12.04 23.59
C VAL A 466 -13.51 12.87 24.23
N LEU A 467 -12.79 13.67 23.46
CA LEU A 467 -11.77 14.58 24.01
C LEU A 467 -12.40 15.66 24.88
N ALA A 468 -13.51 16.28 24.44
CA ALA A 468 -14.26 17.24 25.24
C ALA A 468 -14.77 16.63 26.55
N ALA A 469 -15.29 15.39 26.50
CA ALA A 469 -15.71 14.66 27.69
C ALA A 469 -14.53 14.38 28.64
N ALA A 470 -13.36 14.00 28.11
CA ALA A 470 -12.16 13.79 28.91
C ALA A 470 -11.67 15.09 29.57
N PHE A 471 -11.68 16.23 28.84
CA PHE A 471 -11.34 17.54 29.40
C PHE A 471 -12.35 18.00 30.46
N LEU A 472 -13.64 17.75 30.25
CA LEU A 472 -14.69 18.06 31.23
C LEU A 472 -14.55 17.19 32.49
N LEU A 473 -14.25 15.90 32.34
CA LEU A 473 -14.00 15.00 33.46
C LEU A 473 -12.74 15.42 34.24
N MET A 474 -11.65 15.78 33.57
CA MET A 474 -10.45 16.31 34.23
C MET A 474 -10.74 17.63 34.95
N GLY A 475 -11.49 18.54 34.34
CA GLY A 475 -11.90 19.80 34.99
C GLY A 475 -12.80 19.59 36.20
N ALA A 476 -13.72 18.62 36.15
CA ALA A 476 -14.57 18.25 37.27
C ALA A 476 -13.76 17.59 38.40
N PHE A 477 -12.83 16.69 38.07
CA PHE A 477 -11.94 16.05 39.04
C PHE A 477 -11.03 17.09 39.72
N TYR A 478 -10.50 18.05 38.96
CA TYR A 478 -9.71 19.16 39.50
C TYR A 478 -10.53 20.04 40.46
N LYS A 479 -11.77 20.41 40.08
CA LYS A 479 -12.67 21.17 40.97
C LYS A 479 -13.03 20.37 42.23
N TYR A 480 -13.26 19.07 42.11
CA TYR A 480 -13.57 18.18 43.22
C TYR A 480 -12.38 18.03 44.17
N ALA A 481 -11.18 17.76 43.66
CA ALA A 481 -9.96 17.67 44.44
C ALA A 481 -9.66 19.00 45.17
N ARG A 482 -9.85 20.14 44.49
CA ARG A 482 -9.71 21.47 45.09
C ARG A 482 -10.72 21.70 46.22
N LYS A 483 -11.98 21.32 46.03
CA LYS A 483 -13.04 21.49 47.05
C LYS A 483 -12.78 20.62 48.28
N ASN A 484 -12.32 19.38 48.09
CA ASN A 484 -11.97 18.51 49.21
C ASN A 484 -10.71 18.97 49.94
N ALA A 485 -9.73 19.56 49.25
CA ALA A 485 -8.56 20.15 49.89
C ALA A 485 -8.93 21.36 50.77
N VAL A 486 -9.86 22.20 50.34
CA VAL A 486 -10.35 23.36 51.13
C VAL A 486 -11.15 22.89 52.35
N ASN A 487 -12.11 21.96 52.16
CA ASN A 487 -12.93 21.46 53.27
C ASN A 487 -12.10 20.72 54.34
N LYS A 488 -10.99 20.10 53.96
CA LYS A 488 -10.08 19.46 54.91
C LYS A 488 -9.31 20.49 55.74
N HIS A 489 -8.94 21.61 55.13
CA HIS A 489 -8.25 22.71 55.81
C HIS A 489 -9.17 23.41 56.83
N ASP A 490 -10.43 23.67 56.45
CA ASP A 490 -11.43 24.23 57.37
C ASP A 490 -11.72 23.29 58.56
N ALA A 491 -11.75 21.98 58.33
CA ALA A 491 -11.98 20.99 59.39
C ALA A 491 -10.78 20.79 60.34
N GLU A 492 -9.55 21.03 59.88
CA GLU A 492 -8.35 20.96 60.73
C GLU A 492 -8.15 22.25 61.55
N MET A 493 -8.56 23.41 61.00
CA MET A 493 -8.57 24.70 61.71
C MET A 493 -9.56 24.73 62.88
N ASP A 494 -10.75 24.12 62.73
CA ASP A 494 -11.74 24.00 63.82
C ASP A 494 -11.26 23.06 64.96
N VAL A 495 -10.39 22.09 64.66
CA VAL A 495 -9.84 21.15 65.67
C VAL A 495 -8.68 21.79 66.45
N GLU A 496 -7.88 22.65 65.82
CA GLU A 496 -6.79 23.37 66.49
C GLU A 496 -7.32 24.51 67.39
N GLU A 497 -8.43 25.16 67.01
CA GLU A 497 -9.13 26.13 67.86
C GLU A 497 -9.81 25.47 69.07
N ALA A 498 -10.29 24.22 68.92
CA ALA A 498 -10.82 23.43 70.03
C ALA A 498 -9.73 22.95 71.01
N ALA A 499 -8.51 22.67 70.53
CA ALA A 499 -7.40 22.19 71.36
C ALA A 499 -6.73 23.31 72.20
N GLN A 500 -6.92 24.59 71.88
CA GLN A 500 -6.40 25.71 72.66
C GLN A 500 -7.30 26.14 73.84
N LEU A 501 -8.51 25.59 73.96
CA LEU A 501 -9.47 25.94 75.00
C LEU A 501 -9.55 24.95 76.18
N ASP A 502 -8.81 23.84 76.15
CA ASP A 502 -8.88 22.80 77.20
C ASP A 502 -7.56 22.65 77.99
N GLY A 503 -6.92 23.79 78.28
CA GLY A 503 -5.64 23.86 78.96
C GLY A 503 -5.72 24.36 80.40
N THR A 504 -6.54 23.74 81.26
CA THR A 504 -6.41 23.83 82.73
C THR A 504 -7.18 22.70 83.40
N GLU A 505 -6.49 21.66 83.86
CA GLU A 505 -6.46 21.25 85.28
C GLU A 505 -5.55 20.03 85.44
N ASP A 506 -4.62 20.16 86.38
CA ASP A 506 -3.74 19.11 86.87
C ASP A 506 -4.56 18.02 87.57
N GLU A 507 -4.23 16.74 87.37
CA GLU A 507 -4.24 15.82 88.51
C GLU A 507 -3.24 14.66 88.35
N GLU A 508 -2.47 14.54 89.41
CA GLU A 508 -1.42 13.59 89.74
C GLU A 508 -2.04 12.23 90.05
N MET A 509 -1.58 11.14 89.42
CA MET A 509 -1.80 9.80 89.97
C MET A 509 -0.67 8.84 89.55
N ASP A 510 0.16 8.53 90.53
CA ASP A 510 0.99 7.32 90.58
C ASP A 510 0.13 6.07 90.34
N VAL A 511 0.71 5.01 89.76
CA VAL A 511 0.72 3.62 90.31
C VAL A 511 1.09 2.56 89.25
N GLU A 512 2.01 1.71 89.69
CA GLU A 512 2.32 0.30 89.36
C GLU A 512 2.73 -0.21 87.97
N LYS A 513 3.97 -0.70 87.98
CA LYS A 513 4.56 -1.91 87.38
C LYS A 513 3.60 -3.06 87.01
N ASP A 514 3.83 -3.63 85.84
CA ASP A 514 4.12 -5.07 85.59
C ASP A 514 4.69 -5.18 84.16
N VAL A 515 5.92 -5.63 83.88
CA VAL A 515 6.56 -6.96 84.01
C VAL A 515 6.00 -8.02 83.03
N THR A 516 6.73 -8.13 81.90
CA THR A 516 7.14 -9.35 81.16
C THR A 516 6.28 -9.96 80.02
N PRO A 517 6.95 -10.70 79.08
CA PRO A 517 6.62 -10.77 77.65
C PRO A 517 6.18 -12.19 77.20
N ALA A 518 5.75 -12.30 75.94
CA ALA A 518 5.72 -13.55 75.16
C ALA A 518 5.52 -13.17 73.68
N ALA A 519 6.45 -13.50 72.78
CA ALA A 519 6.57 -14.77 72.03
C ALA A 519 5.92 -14.63 70.64
N GLU A 520 6.70 -14.84 69.57
CA GLU A 520 6.55 -15.98 68.63
C GLU A 520 5.28 -15.83 67.75
N ASP A 521 5.26 -16.03 66.44
CA ASP A 521 5.95 -17.03 65.63
C ASP A 521 5.61 -16.81 64.14
N LYS A 522 6.44 -17.40 63.26
CA LYS A 522 6.14 -18.00 61.93
C LYS A 522 5.67 -17.12 60.74
N VAL A 523 6.28 -17.16 59.53
CA VAL A 523 6.51 -18.30 58.58
C VAL A 523 5.14 -18.86 58.12
N ASP A 524 4.71 -18.96 56.87
CA ASP A 524 5.29 -19.26 55.54
C ASP A 524 4.30 -18.79 54.46
N GLY A 525 4.77 -18.70 53.20
CA GLY A 525 3.92 -18.59 52.00
C GLY A 525 4.70 -18.20 50.75
#